data_AF-J9GNV2-F1
#
_entry.id   AF-J9GNV2-F1
#
_cell.length_a   1.000
_cell.length_b   1.000
_cell.length_c   1.000
_cell.angle_alpha   90.00
_cell.angle_beta   90.00
_cell.angle_gamma   90.00
#
_symmetry.space_group_name_H-M   'P 1'
#
loop_
_entity.id
_entity.type
_entity.pdbx_description
1 polymer ?
#
loop_
_entity_poly.entity_id
_entity_poly.type
_entity_poly.pdbx_seq_one_letter_code
_entity_poly.pdbx_strand_id
1 'polypeptide(L)' 'SGCAGEYKRGLEIMGIGVIDIDNPECMTLGSIQTPDCKTLDNMDKNLVDWYSSYLISRKDKIQSYITVR' A
#
# COMPACT_ATOMS: atom_id res chain seq x y z
N SER A 1 4.68 10.02 -16.95
CA SER A 1 4.87 10.16 -15.50
C SER A 1 6.13 9.37 -15.11
N GLY A 2 7.18 10.08 -14.71
CA GLY A 2 8.53 9.53 -14.49
C GLY A 2 8.68 8.78 -13.17
N CYS A 3 8.03 7.62 -13.04
CA CYS A 3 8.21 6.71 -11.89
C CYS A 3 8.31 5.26 -12.38
N ALA A 4 9.30 4.98 -13.24
CA ALA A 4 9.58 3.61 -13.69
C ALA A 4 11.06 3.43 -14.09
N GLY A 5 11.97 4.18 -13.47
CA GLY A 5 13.42 4.14 -13.79
C GLY A 5 14.20 3.08 -13.02
N GLU A 6 13.76 2.71 -11.81
CA GLU A 6 14.42 1.69 -10.99
C GLU A 6 13.38 0.74 -10.38
N TYR A 7 12.71 -0.05 -11.22
CA TYR A 7 12.25 -1.35 -10.73
C TYR A 7 13.52 -2.17 -10.47
N LYS A 8 14.01 -2.16 -9.22
CA LYS A 8 14.92 -3.20 -8.74
C LYS A 8 14.16 -4.52 -8.91
N ARG A 9 14.44 -5.24 -10.00
CA ARG A 9 13.87 -6.56 -10.30
C ARG A 9 13.84 -7.39 -9.01
N GLY A 10 12.65 -7.62 -8.45
CA GLY A 10 12.48 -8.60 -7.37
C GLY A 10 11.85 -8.13 -6.05
N LEU A 11 11.33 -6.90 -5.92
CA LEU A 11 10.55 -6.52 -4.74
C LEU A 11 9.11 -6.18 -5.12
N GLU A 12 8.16 -6.85 -4.46
CA GLU A 12 6.73 -6.63 -4.62
C GLU A 12 6.32 -5.23 -4.14
N ILE A 13 5.21 -4.69 -4.68
CA ILE A 13 4.64 -3.40 -4.29
C ILE A 13 3.16 -3.60 -4.01
N MET A 14 2.70 -3.13 -2.86
CA MET A 14 1.27 -3.07 -2.55
C MET A 14 0.75 -1.63 -2.73
N GLY A 15 -0.30 -1.49 -3.54
CA GLY A 15 -1.02 -0.23 -3.72
C GLY A 15 -2.44 -0.32 -3.14
N ILE A 16 -2.93 0.79 -2.56
CA ILE A 16 -4.30 0.94 -2.09
C ILE A 16 -4.98 2.02 -2.93
N GLY A 17 -6.13 1.70 -3.50
CA GLY A 17 -6.99 2.64 -4.21
C GLY A 17 -8.44 2.52 -3.77
N VAL A 18 -9.18 3.61 -3.92
CA VAL A 18 -10.64 3.67 -3.77
C VAL A 18 -11.23 4.00 -5.12
N ILE A 19 -12.29 3.30 -5.47
CA ILE A 19 -13.09 3.56 -6.66
C ILE A 19 -14.49 3.82 -6.17
N ASP A 20 -15.03 4.99 -6.51
CA ASP A 20 -16.44 5.21 -6.41
C ASP A 20 -17.11 4.63 -7.66
N ILE A 21 -18.20 3.90 -7.44
CA ILE A 21 -18.96 3.24 -8.51
C ILE A 21 -20.10 4.17 -8.98
N ASP A 22 -20.64 4.99 -8.07
CA ASP A 22 -21.75 5.89 -8.34
C ASP A 22 -21.27 7.19 -8.98
N ASN A 23 -20.13 7.70 -8.52
CA ASN A 23 -19.36 8.73 -9.22
C ASN A 23 -18.16 8.05 -9.90
N PRO A 24 -17.93 8.20 -11.21
CA PRO A 24 -16.81 7.56 -11.92
C PRO A 24 -15.45 8.20 -11.58
N GLU A 25 -15.13 8.25 -10.29
CA GLU A 25 -13.91 8.77 -9.72
C GLU A 25 -13.12 7.64 -9.07
N CYS A 26 -11.82 7.66 -9.29
CA CYS A 26 -10.88 6.79 -8.60
C CYS A 26 -9.77 7.61 -7.95
N MET A 27 -9.32 7.16 -6.79
CA MET A 27 -8.25 7.81 -6.03
C MET A 27 -7.26 6.76 -5.55
N THR A 28 -5.97 7.01 -5.79
CA THR A 28 -4.89 6.23 -5.19
C THR A 28 -4.61 6.76 -3.78
N LEU A 29 -4.77 5.91 -2.76
CA LEU A 29 -4.56 6.28 -1.36
C LEU A 29 -3.11 6.13 -0.90
N GLY A 30 -2.31 5.36 -1.63
CA GLY A 30 -0.88 5.20 -1.41
C GLY A 30 -0.36 3.85 -1.89
N SER A 31 0.96 3.71 -1.89
CA SER A 31 1.63 2.43 -2.11
C SER A 31 2.81 2.27 -1.15
N ILE A 32 3.19 1.02 -0.90
CA ILE A 32 4.39 0.66 -0.16
C ILE A 32 5.14 -0.43 -0.88
N GLN A 33 6.45 -0.24 -0.99
CA GLN A 33 7.36 -1.24 -1.50
C GLN A 33 7.71 -2.23 -0.39
N THR A 34 7.84 -3.50 -0.76
CA THR A 34 8.28 -4.54 0.15
C THR A 34 9.78 -4.42 0.40
N PRO A 35 10.22 -4.43 1.68
CA PRO A 35 11.64 -4.50 2.01
C PRO A 35 12.26 -5.81 1.51
N ASP A 36 13.59 -5.87 1.38
CA ASP A 36 14.26 -7.13 1.09
C ASP A 36 14.10 -8.16 2.22
N CYS A 37 14.32 -9.44 1.92
CA CYS A 37 14.10 -10.53 2.87
C CYS A 37 14.89 -10.35 4.17
N LYS A 38 16.12 -9.82 4.13
CA LYS A 38 16.92 -9.62 5.35
C LYS A 38 16.30 -8.56 6.24
N THR A 39 15.78 -7.50 5.64
CA THR A 39 15.07 -6.45 6.37
C THR A 39 13.79 -6.99 7.01
N LEU A 40 13.02 -7.81 6.28
CA LEU A 40 11.81 -8.46 6.81
C LEU A 40 12.12 -9.42 7.97
N ASP A 41 13.15 -10.27 7.81
CA ASP A 41 13.59 -11.21 8.85
C ASP A 41 14.07 -10.47 10.11
N ASN A 42 14.82 -9.37 9.95
CA ASN A 42 15.27 -8.53 11.06
C ASN A 42 14.12 -7.85 11.82
N MET A 43 12.96 -7.70 11.17
CA MET A 43 11.75 -7.16 11.78
C MET A 43 10.85 -8.25 12.37
N ASP A 44 11.24 -9.53 12.26
CA ASP A 44 10.43 -10.70 12.60
C ASP A 44 9.04 -10.65 11.92
N LYS A 45 9.03 -10.30 10.62
CA LYS A 45 7.81 -10.16 9.82
C LYS A 45 7.93 -10.92 8.51
N ASN A 46 6.87 -11.63 8.13
CA ASN A 46 6.71 -12.09 6.75
C ASN A 46 5.98 -11.04 5.89
N LEU A 47 5.76 -11.35 4.60
CA LEU A 47 5.04 -10.47 3.67
C LEU A 47 3.63 -10.12 4.14
N VAL A 48 2.90 -11.09 4.69
CA VAL A 48 1.55 -10.91 5.20
C VAL A 48 1.56 -9.96 6.39
N ASP A 49 2.50 -10.13 7.33
CA ASP A 49 2.64 -9.25 8.49
C ASP A 49 2.98 -7.82 8.07
N TRP A 50 3.86 -7.67 7.08
CA TRP A 50 4.26 -6.38 6.53
C TRP A 50 3.06 -5.63 5.94
N TYR A 51 2.33 -6.25 5.01
CA TYR A 51 1.18 -5.63 4.37
C TYR A 51 0.01 -5.43 5.33
N SER A 52 -0.25 -6.37 6.24
CA SER A 52 -1.28 -6.23 7.27
C SER A 52 -0.97 -5.06 8.20
N SER A 53 0.28 -4.92 8.64
CA SER A 53 0.73 -3.78 9.44
C SER A 53 0.50 -2.46 8.71
N TYR A 54 0.79 -2.42 7.41
CA TYR A 54 0.56 -1.23 6.60
C TYR A 54 -0.92 -0.88 6.49
N LEU A 55 -1.79 -1.86 6.20
CA LEU A 55 -3.24 -1.65 6.14
C LEU A 55 -3.80 -1.13 7.47
N ILE A 56 -3.39 -1.73 8.59
CA ILE A 56 -3.79 -1.29 9.94
C ILE A 56 -3.34 0.15 10.18
N SER A 57 -2.10 0.49 9.84
CA SER A 57 -1.56 1.85 10.01
C SER A 57 -2.31 2.90 9.18
N ARG A 58 -2.98 2.49 8.09
CA ARG A 58 -3.73 3.35 7.18
C ARG A 58 -5.23 3.36 7.45
N LYS A 59 -5.73 2.51 8.36
CA LYS A 59 -7.15 2.31 8.65
C LYS A 59 -7.89 3.63 8.86
N ASP A 60 -7.44 4.47 9.78
CA ASP A 60 -8.18 5.70 10.14
C ASP A 60 -8.24 6.68 8.97
N LYS A 61 -7.16 6.76 8.19
CA LYS A 61 -7.11 7.58 6.99
C LYS A 61 -8.03 7.03 5.89
N ILE A 62 -8.03 5.72 5.66
CA ILE A 62 -8.97 5.07 4.72
C ILE A 62 -10.41 5.31 5.17
N GLN A 63 -10.70 5.12 6.46
CA GLN A 63 -12.02 5.34 7.03
C GLN A 63 -12.48 6.79 6.87
N SER A 64 -11.56 7.77 6.99
CA SER A 64 -11.90 9.18 6.77
C SER A 64 -12.39 9.47 5.35
N TYR A 65 -11.89 8.76 4.32
CA TYR A 65 -12.39 8.93 2.95
C TYR A 65 -13.77 8.32 2.74
N ILE A 66 -14.13 7.30 3.53
CA ILE A 66 -15.42 6.60 3.45
C ILE A 66 -16.48 7.34 4.28
N THR A 67 -16.15 7.79 5.49
CA THR A 67 -17.11 8.40 6.43
C THR A 67 -17.43 9.86 6.11
N VAL A 68 -16.59 10.56 5.33
CA VAL A 68 -16.82 11.96 4.95
C VAL A 68 -17.70 12.08 3.68
N ARG A 69 -18.29 10.96 3.23
CA ARG A 69 -19.30 10.95 2.17
C ARG A 69 -20.70 10.65 2.72
#